data_AF-A0A4Y2U5W8-F1
#
_entry.id   AF-A0A4Y2U5W8-F1
#
_cell.length_a   1.000
_cell.length_b   1.000
_cell.length_c   1.000
_cell.angle_alpha   90.00
_cell.angle_beta   90.00
_cell.angle_gamma   90.00
#
_symmetry.space_group_name_H-M   'P 1'
#
loop_
_entity.id
_entity.type
_entity.pdbx_description
1 polymer ?
#
loop_
_entity_poly.entity_id
_entity_poly.type
_entity_poly.pdbx_seq_one_letter_code
_entity_poly.pdbx_strand_id
1 'polypeptide(L)'
;MVRQLETYSNVEVRGTVRFLWVKRFASTEIHREISVHGPYAMSRPAIVKWCQQFEDGRTDLTDAERQGRPTTVSTSDMVQREEDIILSNRRARVAHIAQELGISVGSAHSIVRRQLDYRKLCSR
;
A
#
# COMPACT_ATOMS: atom_id res chain seq x y z
N MET A 1 -19.57 -35.12 0.64
CA MET A 1 -18.18 -34.72 0.94
C MET A 1 -17.93 -33.40 0.24
N VAL A 2 -17.73 -32.30 0.98
CA VAL A 2 -17.43 -30.99 0.38
C VAL A 2 -15.98 -31.02 -0.09
N ARG A 3 -15.75 -30.72 -1.38
CA ARG A 3 -14.39 -30.59 -1.92
C ARG A 3 -13.78 -29.32 -1.34
N GLN A 4 -12.62 -29.44 -0.70
CA GLN A 4 -11.81 -28.29 -0.29
C GLN A 4 -10.99 -27.83 -1.49
N LEU A 5 -10.88 -26.52 -1.70
CA LEU A 5 -9.98 -25.99 -2.71
C LEU A 5 -8.52 -26.15 -2.23
N GLU A 6 -7.66 -26.78 -3.04
CA GLU A 6 -6.26 -27.04 -2.67
C GLU A 6 -5.41 -25.77 -2.60
N THR A 7 -5.79 -24.72 -3.35
CA THR A 7 -5.19 -23.39 -3.31
C THR A 7 -6.27 -22.33 -3.55
N TYR A 8 -6.18 -21.20 -2.86
CA TYR A 8 -7.07 -20.05 -3.04
C TYR A 8 -6.31 -18.75 -2.74
N SER A 9 -6.75 -17.67 -3.36
CA SER A 9 -6.26 -16.30 -3.12
C SER A 9 -7.19 -15.54 -2.17
N ASN A 10 -6.65 -14.54 -1.49
CA ASN A 10 -7.46 -13.64 -0.66
C ASN A 10 -8.56 -12.92 -1.46
N VAL A 11 -8.33 -12.67 -2.74
CA VAL A 11 -9.30 -12.03 -3.63
C VAL A 11 -10.51 -12.94 -3.87
N GLU A 12 -10.28 -14.24 -4.08
CA GLU A 12 -11.36 -15.23 -4.25
C GLU A 12 -12.21 -15.38 -2.99
N VAL A 13 -11.57 -15.41 -1.81
CA VAL A 13 -12.30 -15.47 -0.53
C VAL A 13 -13.14 -14.21 -0.33
N ARG A 14 -12.57 -13.02 -0.56
CA ARG A 14 -13.31 -11.74 -0.46
C ARG A 14 -14.43 -11.64 -1.49
N GLY A 15 -14.23 -12.18 -2.70
CA GLY A 15 -15.26 -12.28 -3.72
C GLY A 15 -16.42 -13.17 -3.27
N THR A 16 -16.11 -14.31 -2.63
CA THR A 16 -17.12 -15.20 -2.02
C THR A 16 -17.89 -14.48 -0.91
N VAL A 17 -17.19 -13.76 -0.03
CA VAL A 17 -17.82 -12.94 1.03
C VAL A 17 -18.75 -11.90 0.41
N ARG A 18 -18.31 -11.17 -0.61
CA ARG A 18 -19.14 -10.17 -1.31
C ARG A 18 -20.39 -10.79 -1.92
N PHE A 19 -20.25 -11.93 -2.59
CA PHE A 19 -21.36 -12.67 -3.17
C PHE A 19 -22.40 -13.08 -2.10
N LEU A 20 -21.96 -13.65 -0.99
CA LEU A 20 -22.85 -14.08 0.09
C LEU A 20 -23.47 -12.90 0.84
N TRP A 21 -22.73 -11.81 1.01
CA TRP A 21 -23.25 -10.55 1.56
C TRP A 21 -24.37 -9.97 0.69
N VAL A 22 -24.22 -9.95 -0.65
CA VAL A 22 -25.30 -9.54 -1.58
C VAL A 22 -26.53 -10.44 -1.43
N LYS A 23 -26.34 -11.73 -1.17
CA LYS A 23 -27.43 -12.69 -0.87
C LYS A 23 -28.04 -12.51 0.53
N ARG A 24 -27.61 -11.52 1.31
CA ARG A 24 -28.11 -11.18 2.66
C ARG A 24 -27.86 -12.27 3.71
N PHE A 25 -26.78 -13.04 3.54
CA PHE A 25 -26.34 -14.00 4.55
C PHE A 25 -25.78 -13.25 5.77
N ALA A 26 -26.04 -13.75 6.97
CA ALA A 26 -25.44 -13.23 8.18
C ALA A 26 -23.93 -13.58 8.23
N SER A 27 -23.12 -12.75 8.90
CA SER A 27 -21.66 -12.96 9.00
C SER A 27 -21.28 -14.34 9.57
N THR A 28 -22.12 -14.93 10.42
CA THR A 28 -21.94 -16.30 10.95
C THR A 28 -22.16 -17.38 9.89
N GLU A 29 -23.10 -17.19 8.97
CA GLU A 29 -23.37 -18.08 7.85
C GLU A 29 -22.28 -17.95 6.80
N ILE A 30 -21.87 -16.71 6.48
CA ILE A 30 -20.74 -16.45 5.59
C ILE A 30 -19.49 -17.19 6.07
N HIS A 31 -19.18 -17.15 7.37
CA HIS A 31 -18.04 -17.87 7.93
C HIS A 31 -18.10 -19.39 7.70
N ARG A 32 -19.30 -19.99 7.74
CA ARG A 32 -19.48 -21.43 7.47
C ARG A 32 -19.25 -21.73 5.99
N GLU A 33 -19.82 -20.92 5.10
CA GLU A 33 -19.70 -21.12 3.65
C GLU A 33 -18.27 -20.96 3.15
N ILE A 34 -17.54 -19.94 3.62
CA ILE A 34 -16.14 -19.73 3.19
C ILE A 34 -15.19 -20.81 3.71
N SER A 35 -15.63 -21.68 4.65
CA SER A 35 -14.82 -22.79 5.14
C SER A 35 -14.48 -23.82 4.05
N VAL A 36 -15.15 -23.75 2.88
CA VAL A 36 -14.78 -24.50 1.67
C VAL A 36 -13.37 -24.18 1.15
N HIS A 37 -12.91 -22.95 1.38
CA HIS A 37 -11.54 -22.52 1.09
C HIS A 37 -10.57 -23.01 2.16
N GLY A 38 -11.05 -23.34 3.36
CA GLY A 38 -10.27 -23.90 4.45
C GLY A 38 -10.67 -23.32 5.80
N PRO A 39 -10.29 -23.98 6.91
CA PRO A 39 -10.69 -23.57 8.26
C PRO A 39 -10.16 -22.19 8.69
N TYR A 40 -9.13 -21.68 8.00
CA TYR A 40 -8.46 -20.41 8.30
C TYR A 40 -8.55 -19.39 7.16
N ALA A 41 -9.50 -19.57 6.22
CA ALA A 41 -9.61 -18.70 5.04
C ALA A 41 -9.86 -17.23 5.37
N MET A 42 -10.73 -16.95 6.36
CA MET A 42 -10.93 -15.59 6.87
C MET A 42 -11.51 -15.64 8.29
N SER A 43 -10.99 -14.80 9.18
CA SER A 43 -11.50 -14.71 10.55
C SER A 43 -12.86 -14.00 10.61
N ARG A 44 -13.68 -14.32 11.62
CA ARG A 44 -14.98 -13.66 11.84
C ARG A 44 -14.88 -12.13 11.89
N PRO A 45 -13.92 -11.50 12.60
CA PRO A 45 -13.78 -10.04 12.58
C PRO A 45 -13.45 -9.48 11.19
N ALA A 46 -12.66 -10.20 10.39
CA ALA A 46 -12.35 -9.78 9.03
C ALA A 46 -13.59 -9.85 8.12
N ILE A 47 -14.43 -10.89 8.26
CA ILE A 47 -15.71 -10.98 7.53
C ILE A 47 -16.60 -9.78 7.84
N VAL A 48 -16.77 -9.45 9.12
CA VAL A 48 -17.59 -8.29 9.55
C VAL A 48 -17.03 -7.00 8.96
N LYS A 49 -15.71 -6.80 9.00
CA LYS A 49 -15.05 -5.64 8.40
C LYS A 49 -15.30 -5.54 6.89
N TRP A 50 -15.21 -6.65 6.17
CA TRP A 50 -15.49 -6.67 4.73
C TRP A 50 -16.96 -6.38 4.41
N CYS A 51 -17.89 -6.97 5.17
CA CYS A 51 -19.33 -6.68 5.01
C CYS A 51 -19.62 -5.19 5.23
N GLN A 52 -19.05 -4.57 6.26
CA GLN A 52 -19.18 -3.13 6.50
C GLN A 52 -18.63 -2.32 5.32
N GLN A 53 -17.44 -2.67 4.81
CA GLN A 53 -16.87 -1.97 3.66
C GLN A 53 -17.74 -2.09 2.41
N PHE A 54 -18.40 -3.24 2.21
CA PHE A 54 -19.35 -3.41 1.10
C PHE A 54 -20.63 -2.58 1.29
N GLU A 55 -21.11 -2.43 2.53
CA GLU A 55 -22.19 -1.50 2.87
C GLU A 55 -21.79 -0.05 2.61
N ASP A 56 -20.54 0.30 2.90
CA ASP A 56 -19.95 1.62 2.62
C ASP A 56 -19.68 1.85 1.12
N GLY A 57 -20.07 0.92 0.24
CA GLY A 57 -19.99 1.05 -1.21
C GLY A 57 -18.67 0.59 -1.84
N ARG A 58 -17.78 -0.06 -1.10
CA ARG A 58 -16.53 -0.59 -1.65
C ARG A 58 -16.80 -1.69 -2.68
N THR A 59 -16.17 -1.58 -3.85
CA THR A 59 -16.27 -2.58 -4.93
C THR A 59 -14.96 -3.32 -5.19
N ASP A 60 -13.82 -2.77 -4.78
CA ASP A 60 -12.52 -3.41 -4.93
C ASP A 60 -12.29 -4.50 -3.88
N LEU A 61 -11.79 -5.65 -4.33
CA LEU A 61 -11.48 -6.82 -3.51
C LEU A 61 -9.99 -6.91 -3.14
N THR A 62 -9.14 -6.12 -3.78
CA THR A 62 -7.70 -6.10 -3.51
C THR A 62 -7.41 -5.30 -2.25
N ASP A 63 -6.20 -5.43 -1.71
CA ASP A 63 -5.76 -4.49 -0.67
C ASP A 63 -5.48 -3.15 -1.34
N ALA A 64 -5.96 -2.06 -0.74
CA ALA A 64 -5.52 -0.74 -1.15
C ALA A 64 -4.00 -0.68 -1.09
N GLU A 65 -3.40 0.09 -2.00
CA GLU A 65 -1.96 0.29 -2.00
C GLU A 65 -1.51 0.68 -0.59
N ARG A 66 -0.63 -0.13 -0.01
CA ARG A 66 -0.14 0.11 1.34
C ARG A 66 0.66 1.38 1.26
N GLN A 67 0.06 2.47 1.74
CA GLN A 67 0.80 3.67 2.12
C GLN A 67 1.82 3.19 3.15
N GLY A 68 3.05 2.97 2.69
CA GLY A 68 4.16 2.69 3.58
C GLY A 68 4.30 3.86 4.55
N ARG A 69 5.14 3.70 5.59
CA ARG A 69 5.45 4.83 6.46
C ARG A 69 5.90 6.01 5.59
N PRO A 70 5.17 7.14 5.55
CA PRO A 70 5.68 8.33 4.89
C PRO A 70 6.99 8.64 5.60
N THR A 71 8.10 8.65 4.87
CA THR A 71 9.32 9.21 5.45
C THR A 71 8.95 10.67 5.63
N THR A 72 8.95 11.18 6.87
CA THR A 72 8.42 12.50 7.29
C THR A 72 8.99 13.68 6.51
N VAL A 73 9.95 13.41 5.63
CA VAL A 73 10.78 14.30 4.83
C VAL A 73 10.31 14.40 3.38
N SER A 74 9.41 13.52 2.89
CA SER A 74 8.99 13.50 1.47
C SER A 74 7.68 14.26 1.21
N THR A 75 7.42 15.33 1.95
CA THR A 75 6.34 16.27 1.61
C THR A 75 6.66 16.94 0.28
N SER A 76 5.65 17.25 -0.55
CA SER A 76 5.83 17.92 -1.85
C SER A 76 6.74 19.17 -1.76
N ASP A 77 6.61 19.94 -0.68
CA ASP A 77 7.41 21.14 -0.42
C ASP A 77 8.91 20.83 -0.27
N MET A 78 9.26 19.71 0.36
CA MET A 78 10.66 19.31 0.56
C MET A 78 11.29 18.85 -0.75
N VAL A 79 10.52 18.16 -1.59
CA VAL A 79 10.93 17.76 -2.93
C VAL A 79 11.24 18.98 -3.79
N GLN A 80 10.37 19.98 -3.76
CA GLN A 80 10.56 21.21 -4.51
C GLN A 80 11.82 21.96 -4.05
N ARG A 81 12.01 22.13 -2.74
CA ARG A 81 13.21 22.80 -2.20
C ARG A 81 14.49 22.07 -2.55
N GLU A 82 14.48 20.73 -2.49
CA GLU A 82 15.61 19.91 -2.92
C GLU A 82 15.92 20.11 -4.41
N GLU A 83 14.89 20.15 -5.25
CA GLU A 83 15.05 20.44 -6.68
C GLU A 83 15.64 21.84 -6.93
N ASP A 84 15.16 22.86 -6.23
CA ASP A 84 15.65 24.23 -6.34
C ASP A 84 17.14 24.34 -5.99
N ILE A 85 17.60 23.63 -4.95
CA ILE A 85 19.02 23.58 -4.57
C ILE A 85 19.86 22.91 -5.68
N ILE A 86 19.36 21.81 -6.25
CA ILE A 86 20.06 21.09 -7.32
C ILE A 86 20.12 21.92 -8.61
N LEU A 87 19.05 22.63 -8.96
CA LEU A 87 19.00 23.50 -10.13
C LEU A 87 19.94 24.71 -9.96
N SER A 88 20.04 25.25 -8.75
CA SER A 88 20.96 26.33 -8.41
C SER A 88 22.42 25.89 -8.45
N ASN A 89 22.72 24.66 -8.01
CA ASN A 89 24.04 24.08 -8.06
C ASN A 89 24.00 22.59 -8.44
N ARG A 90 24.14 22.29 -9.74
CA ARG A 90 24.11 20.90 -10.25
C ARG A 90 25.25 20.01 -9.73
N ARG A 91 26.27 20.58 -9.07
CA ARG A 91 27.39 19.84 -8.45
C ARG A 91 27.22 19.71 -6.93
N ALA A 92 26.07 20.10 -6.38
CA ALA A 92 25.77 19.98 -4.95
C ALA A 92 25.89 18.51 -4.49
N ARG A 93 26.50 18.31 -3.33
CA ARG A 93 26.60 16.99 -2.70
C ARG A 93 25.30 16.72 -1.94
N VAL A 94 24.82 15.49 -1.97
CA VAL A 94 23.61 15.08 -1.21
C VAL A 94 23.73 15.40 0.29
N ALA A 95 24.92 15.31 0.86
CA ALA A 95 25.16 15.69 2.26
C ALA A 95 24.91 17.18 2.54
N HIS A 96 25.22 18.05 1.57
CA HIS A 96 24.98 19.49 1.69
C HIS A 96 23.49 19.80 1.59
N ILE A 97 22.80 19.17 0.64
CA ILE A 97 21.33 19.28 0.48
C ILE A 97 20.63 18.82 1.77
N ALA A 98 21.05 17.70 2.33
CA ALA A 98 20.50 17.19 3.59
C ALA A 98 20.69 18.17 4.76
N GLN A 99 21.85 18.84 4.82
CA GLN A 99 22.12 19.86 5.83
C GLN A 99 21.24 21.10 5.64
N GLU A 100 21.07 21.59 4.41
CA GLU A 100 20.23 22.77 4.13
C GLU A 100 18.76 22.51 4.43
N LEU A 101 18.27 21.30 4.14
CA LEU A 101 16.89 20.91 4.38
C LEU A 101 16.63 20.39 5.80
N GLY A 102 17.68 20.19 6.60
CA GLY A 102 17.56 19.67 7.97
C GLY A 102 17.09 18.22 8.04
N ILE A 103 17.46 17.39 7.06
CA ILE A 103 16.99 16.02 6.88
C ILE A 103 18.14 15.02 6.91
N SER A 104 17.82 13.73 7.02
CA SER A 104 18.88 12.71 6.93
C SER A 104 19.41 12.60 5.50
N VAL A 105 20.71 12.31 5.37
CA VAL A 105 21.38 12.10 4.07
C VAL A 105 20.68 11.00 3.27
N GLY A 106 20.18 9.96 3.93
CA GLY A 106 19.41 8.90 3.28
C GLY A 106 18.07 9.38 2.70
N SER A 107 17.42 10.34 3.36
CA SER A 107 16.17 10.93 2.86
C SER A 107 16.42 11.81 1.64
N ALA A 108 17.41 12.70 1.70
CA ALA A 108 17.84 13.51 0.55
C ALA A 108 18.20 12.60 -0.64
N HIS A 109 19.05 11.59 -0.41
CA HIS A 109 19.40 10.62 -1.45
C HIS A 109 18.18 9.92 -2.06
N SER A 110 17.18 9.56 -1.24
CA SER A 110 15.94 8.97 -1.71
C SER A 110 15.11 9.93 -2.56
N ILE A 111 15.06 11.22 -2.21
CA ILE A 111 14.34 12.25 -2.98
C ILE A 111 15.04 12.43 -4.33
N VAL A 112 16.35 12.69 -4.36
CA VAL A 112 17.14 12.81 -5.60
C VAL A 112 16.91 11.63 -6.54
N ARG A 113 16.96 10.41 -6.01
CA ARG A 113 16.96 9.20 -6.85
C ARG A 113 15.58 8.65 -7.19
N ARG A 114 14.61 8.70 -6.27
CA ARG A 114 13.30 8.05 -6.44
C ARG A 114 12.19 9.02 -6.81
N GLN A 115 12.32 10.29 -6.44
CA GLN A 115 11.26 11.29 -6.66
C GLN A 115 11.63 12.23 -7.82
N LEU A 116 12.88 12.70 -7.87
CA LEU A 116 13.38 13.58 -8.94
C LEU A 116 14.04 12.82 -10.12
N ASP A 117 14.28 11.51 -9.96
CA ASP A 117 14.99 10.63 -10.92
C ASP A 117 16.35 11.18 -11.43
N TYR A 118 17.04 11.97 -10.61
CA TYR A 118 18.36 12.48 -10.97
C TYR A 118 19.46 11.42 -10.80
N ARG A 119 20.44 11.48 -11.70
CA ARG A 119 21.59 10.56 -11.73
C ARG A 119 22.89 11.34 -11.74
N LYS A 120 23.85 10.89 -10.95
CA LYS A 120 25.21 11.40 -11.00
C LYS A 120 25.84 11.02 -12.35
N LEU A 121 26.26 12.02 -13.10
CA LEU A 121 27.07 11.84 -14.31
C LEU A 121 28.55 11.97 -13.95
N CYS A 122 29.37 11.03 -14.41
CA CYS A 122 30.82 11.11 -14.31
C CYS A 122 31.38 11.55 -15.67
N SER A 123 32.34 12.47 -15.68
CA SER A 123 33.16 12.69 -16.88
C SER A 123 34.02 11.46 -17.14
N ARG A 124 34.30 11.18 -18.41
CA ARG A 124 35.29 10.18 -18.81
C ARG A 124 36.70 10.68 -18.51
#